data_AF-A0A3N1ISF4-F1
#
_entry.id   AF-A0A3N1ISF4-F1
#
_cell.length_a   1.000
_cell.length_b   1.000
_cell.length_c   1.000
_cell.angle_alpha   90.00
_cell.angle_beta   90.00
_cell.angle_gamma   90.00
#
_symmetry.space_group_name_H-M   'P 1'
#
loop_
_entity.id
_entity.type
_entity.pdbx_description
1 polymer ?
#
loop_
_entity_poly.entity_id
_entity_poly.type
_entity_poly.pdbx_seq_one_letter_code
_entity_poly.pdbx_strand_id
1 'polypeptide(L)'
;MQSDINAMKDQSILSEVNDIHIAIALISAGARMQVLESETELSRRKLLRLYKEIKGCSPAKGMLPFSPDWFMSWEQNIHSSLFYNIFLYLHKTEKKRSVESLLKAYQLYIEQCPCAAEEKPVLEITRAWTLLRFVDCGMLEVVSCSGCGGSFISTSRYTNALFTCSLCHPPSRACKKNSATTQ
;
A
#
# COMPACT_ATOMS: atom_id res chain seq x y z
N MET A 1 44.65 -2.25 19.85
CA MET A 1 44.22 -1.56 21.08
C MET A 1 43.14 -0.58 20.67
N GLN A 2 41.90 -0.96 21.01
CA GLN A 2 40.67 -0.18 21.10
C GLN A 2 40.48 1.09 20.23
N SER A 3 39.52 1.02 19.31
CA SER A 3 38.40 1.98 19.30
C SER A 3 37.34 1.55 18.27
N ASP A 4 36.63 0.48 18.61
CA ASP A 4 35.26 0.26 18.14
C ASP A 4 34.39 1.42 18.64
N ILE A 5 34.34 2.52 17.88
CA ILE A 5 33.37 3.58 18.10
C ILE A 5 32.10 3.14 17.37
N ASN A 6 31.37 2.23 18.01
CA ASN A 6 29.94 2.09 17.79
C ASN A 6 29.30 3.44 18.13
N ALA A 7 29.17 4.31 17.14
CA ALA A 7 28.22 5.40 17.19
C ALA A 7 26.82 4.78 17.11
N MET A 8 26.34 4.23 18.23
CA MET A 8 24.91 4.10 18.46
C MET A 8 24.37 5.52 18.41
N LYS A 9 23.83 5.90 17.26
CA LYS A 9 23.00 7.08 17.05
C LYS A 9 21.98 7.05 18.19
N ASP A 10 22.06 8.00 19.13
CA ASP A 10 21.13 8.11 20.27
C ASP A 10 19.72 8.38 19.74
N GLN A 11 19.07 7.31 19.30
CA GLN A 11 17.69 7.32 18.86
C GLN A 11 16.85 7.47 20.12
N SER A 12 16.06 8.55 20.19
CA SER A 12 15.18 8.80 21.32
C SER A 12 14.30 7.58 21.59
N ILE A 13 14.18 7.17 22.85
CA ILE A 13 13.30 6.06 23.28
C ILE A 13 11.87 6.28 22.73
N LEU A 14 11.41 7.53 22.71
CA LEU A 14 10.09 7.88 22.18
C LEU A 14 9.96 7.54 20.68
N SER A 15 11.03 7.76 19.92
CA SER A 15 11.06 7.42 18.49
C SER A 15 11.14 5.92 18.24
N GLU A 16 11.88 5.19 19.07
CA GLU A 16 11.90 3.72 19.01
C GLU A 16 10.52 3.13 19.32
N VAL A 17 9.84 3.63 20.37
CA VAL A 17 8.47 3.22 20.71
C VAL A 17 7.51 3.53 19.55
N ASN A 18 7.65 4.68 18.90
CA ASN A 18 6.83 5.00 17.73
C ASN A 18 7.06 4.03 16.56
N ASP A 19 8.32 3.70 16.26
CA ASP A 19 8.66 2.74 15.22
C ASP A 19 8.15 1.32 15.56
N ILE A 20 8.12 0.93 16.84
CA ILE A 20 7.48 -0.32 17.28
C ILE A 20 5.98 -0.30 16.98
N HIS A 21 5.27 0.79 17.29
CA HIS A 21 3.84 0.89 16.97
C HIS A 21 3.57 0.83 15.46
N ILE A 22 4.38 1.51 14.66
CA ILE A 22 4.30 1.45 13.19
C ILE A 22 4.54 0.03 12.70
N ALA A 23 5.57 -0.66 13.21
CA ALA A 23 5.85 -2.04 12.85
C ALA A 23 4.68 -2.98 13.20
N ILE A 24 4.09 -2.85 14.40
CA ILE A 24 2.92 -3.64 14.82
C ILE A 24 1.75 -3.42 13.86
N ALA A 25 1.45 -2.17 13.49
CA ALA A 25 0.37 -1.84 12.59
C ALA A 25 0.59 -2.43 11.18
N LEU A 26 1.81 -2.28 10.63
CA LEU A 26 2.19 -2.84 9.34
C LEU A 26 2.11 -4.38 9.34
N ILE A 27 2.63 -5.04 10.38
CA ILE A 27 2.56 -6.51 10.52
C ILE A 27 1.10 -6.96 10.57
N SER A 28 0.29 -6.30 11.39
CA SER A 28 -1.13 -6.62 11.56
C SER A 28 -1.87 -6.53 10.22
N ALA A 29 -1.61 -5.47 9.45
CA ALA A 29 -2.14 -5.25 8.10
C ALA A 29 -1.60 -6.21 7.02
N GLY A 30 -0.62 -7.06 7.35
CA GLY A 30 -0.05 -8.05 6.42
C GLY A 30 1.10 -7.52 5.55
N ALA A 31 1.82 -6.49 6.00
CA ALA A 31 2.96 -5.96 5.28
C ALA A 31 4.12 -6.96 5.21
N ARG A 32 4.82 -6.97 4.07
CA ARG A 32 6.04 -7.76 3.89
C ARG A 32 7.21 -7.15 4.63
N MET A 33 8.17 -7.99 5.05
CA MET A 33 9.37 -7.57 5.80
C MET A 33 10.10 -6.39 5.17
N GLN A 34 10.24 -6.35 3.84
CA GLN A 34 10.90 -5.25 3.13
C GLN A 34 10.21 -3.88 3.36
N VAL A 35 8.89 -3.87 3.56
CA VAL A 35 8.14 -2.64 3.90
C VAL A 35 8.48 -2.20 5.32
N LEU A 36 8.53 -3.14 6.27
CA LEU A 36 8.85 -2.84 7.67
C LEU A 36 10.29 -2.30 7.79
N GLU A 37 11.24 -2.94 7.09
CA GLU A 37 12.64 -2.53 7.02
C GLU A 37 12.81 -1.14 6.36
N SER A 38 11.88 -0.72 5.49
CA SER A 38 11.96 0.59 4.83
C SER A 38 11.28 1.71 5.61
N GLU A 39 10.27 1.41 6.43
CA GLU A 39 9.44 2.42 7.09
C GLU A 39 9.74 2.57 8.60
N THR A 40 10.66 1.78 9.14
CA THR A 40 11.08 1.83 10.55
C THR A 40 12.60 1.76 10.68
N GLU A 41 13.16 2.31 11.75
CA GLU A 41 14.60 2.20 12.06
C GLU A 41 14.92 0.97 12.92
N LEU A 42 13.96 0.07 13.11
CA LEU A 42 14.14 -1.13 13.93
C LEU A 42 15.09 -2.11 13.24
N SER A 43 15.96 -2.74 14.04
CA SER A 43 16.84 -3.77 13.50
C SER A 43 16.02 -4.96 12.96
N ARG A 44 16.51 -5.56 11.88
CA ARG A 44 15.91 -6.76 11.27
C ARG A 44 15.61 -7.88 12.28
N ARG A 45 16.48 -8.05 13.28
CA ARG A 45 16.27 -9.02 14.37
C ARG A 45 15.03 -8.68 15.22
N LYS A 46 14.82 -7.40 15.56
CA LYS A 46 13.62 -6.94 16.28
C LYS A 46 12.36 -7.15 15.43
N LEU A 47 12.41 -6.77 14.15
CA LEU A 47 11.28 -6.94 13.22
C LEU A 47 10.88 -8.42 13.05
N LEU A 48 11.84 -9.33 12.88
CA LEU A 48 11.56 -10.77 12.78
C LEU A 48 10.93 -11.33 14.05
N ARG A 49 11.39 -10.87 15.23
CA ARG A 49 10.83 -11.27 16.51
C ARG A 49 9.40 -10.78 16.67
N LEU A 50 9.15 -9.48 16.45
CA LEU A 50 7.81 -8.89 16.47
C LEU A 50 6.85 -9.59 15.51
N TYR A 51 7.31 -9.87 14.28
CA TYR A 51 6.50 -10.57 13.29
C TYR A 51 6.06 -11.96 13.79
N LYS A 52 7.00 -12.73 14.36
CA LYS A 52 6.70 -14.07 14.89
C LYS A 52 5.77 -14.01 16.10
N GLU A 53 5.94 -13.02 16.98
CA GLU A 53 5.07 -12.82 18.15
C GLU A 53 3.64 -12.47 17.74
N ILE A 54 3.43 -11.69 16.67
CA ILE A 54 2.11 -11.26 16.21
C ILE A 54 1.43 -12.28 15.29
N LYS A 55 2.17 -12.85 14.32
CA LYS A 55 1.60 -13.73 13.28
C LYS A 55 1.82 -15.22 13.54
N GLY A 56 2.65 -15.59 14.51
CA GLY A 56 2.99 -16.98 14.84
C GLY A 56 3.87 -17.70 13.80
N CYS A 57 4.09 -17.12 12.63
CA CYS A 57 4.85 -17.69 11.52
C CYS A 57 5.99 -16.77 11.07
N SER A 58 6.87 -17.29 10.20
CA SER A 58 7.90 -16.45 9.57
C SER A 58 7.30 -15.62 8.43
N PRO A 59 7.80 -14.39 8.18
CA PRO A 59 7.36 -13.59 7.05
C PRO A 59 7.61 -14.32 5.73
N ALA A 60 6.72 -14.09 4.76
CA ALA A 60 6.86 -14.67 3.43
C ALA A 60 8.19 -14.22 2.79
N LYS A 61 8.89 -15.17 2.18
CA LYS A 61 10.08 -14.90 1.37
C LYS A 61 9.64 -14.48 -0.03
N GLY A 62 10.36 -13.53 -0.62
CA GLY A 62 10.11 -13.09 -2.00
C GLY A 62 10.22 -11.58 -2.12
N MET A 63 10.51 -11.15 -3.35
CA MET A 63 10.68 -9.75 -3.67
C MET A 63 9.33 -9.04 -3.82
N LEU A 64 9.28 -7.75 -3.47
CA LEU A 64 8.14 -6.88 -3.77
C LEU A 64 7.79 -6.86 -5.26
N PRO A 65 6.55 -6.49 -5.62
CA PRO A 65 6.18 -6.33 -7.03
C PRO A 65 7.09 -5.31 -7.73
N PHE A 66 7.59 -5.64 -8.93
CA PHE A 66 8.49 -4.77 -9.71
C PHE A 66 7.82 -4.00 -10.84
N SER A 67 6.61 -4.41 -11.25
CA SER A 67 5.92 -3.82 -12.40
C SER A 67 4.69 -3.01 -11.98
N PRO A 68 4.45 -1.83 -12.59
CA PRO A 68 3.21 -1.08 -12.42
C PRO A 68 1.99 -1.75 -13.09
N ASP A 69 2.17 -2.77 -13.93
CA ASP A 69 1.09 -3.35 -14.77
C ASP A 69 -0.10 -3.87 -13.97
N TRP A 70 0.14 -4.37 -12.75
CA TRP A 70 -0.94 -4.84 -11.89
C TRP A 70 -1.94 -3.73 -11.56
N PHE A 71 -1.48 -2.48 -11.42
CA PHE A 71 -2.32 -1.32 -11.14
C PHE A 71 -3.18 -0.89 -12.34
N MET A 72 -2.89 -1.40 -13.55
CA MET A 72 -3.64 -1.08 -14.76
C MET A 72 -4.82 -2.03 -14.99
N SER A 73 -4.89 -3.15 -14.26
CA SER A 73 -6.02 -4.09 -14.37
C SER A 73 -7.27 -3.47 -13.73
N TRP A 74 -8.43 -3.57 -14.38
CA TRP A 74 -9.63 -2.78 -14.07
C TRP A 74 -10.02 -2.74 -12.58
N GLU A 75 -10.12 -3.90 -11.94
CA GLU A 75 -10.52 -4.02 -10.53
C GLU A 75 -9.41 -3.45 -9.63
N GLN A 76 -8.18 -3.86 -9.87
CA GLN A 76 -7.01 -3.38 -9.13
C GLN A 76 -6.84 -1.87 -9.25
N ASN A 77 -7.11 -1.31 -10.43
CA ASN A 77 -7.04 0.12 -10.70
C ASN A 77 -8.05 0.90 -9.88
N ILE A 78 -9.30 0.44 -9.81
CA ILE A 78 -10.35 1.08 -9.01
C ILE A 78 -9.95 1.13 -7.53
N HIS A 79 -9.54 -0.01 -6.96
CA HIS A 79 -9.12 -0.08 -5.55
C HIS A 79 -7.88 0.77 -5.26
N SER A 80 -6.90 0.74 -6.17
CA SER A 80 -5.66 1.53 -6.05
C SER A 80 -5.93 3.03 -6.14
N SER A 81 -6.82 3.43 -7.05
CA SER A 81 -7.24 4.82 -7.21
C SER A 81 -8.00 5.33 -5.99
N LEU A 82 -8.93 4.53 -5.45
CA LEU A 82 -9.64 4.88 -4.22
C LEU A 82 -8.66 5.11 -3.06
N PHE A 83 -7.78 4.14 -2.78
CA PHE A 83 -6.76 4.27 -1.74
C PHE A 83 -5.88 5.50 -1.95
N TYR A 84 -5.38 5.71 -3.18
CA TYR A 84 -4.47 6.82 -3.45
C TYR A 84 -5.14 8.18 -3.26
N ASN A 85 -6.41 8.34 -3.65
CA ASN A 85 -7.15 9.59 -3.41
C ASN A 85 -7.34 9.86 -1.92
N ILE A 86 -7.64 8.83 -1.11
CA ILE A 86 -7.71 8.95 0.36
C ILE A 86 -6.34 9.37 0.91
N PHE A 87 -5.26 8.69 0.50
CA PHE A 87 -3.90 9.00 0.92
C PHE A 87 -3.51 10.43 0.56
N LEU A 88 -3.76 10.86 -0.68
CA LEU A 88 -3.42 12.18 -1.18
C LEU A 88 -4.15 13.28 -0.38
N TYR A 89 -5.42 13.06 -0.04
CA TYR A 89 -6.18 13.97 0.80
C TYR A 89 -5.57 14.07 2.20
N LEU A 90 -5.31 12.93 2.86
CA LEU A 90 -4.70 12.92 4.20
C LEU A 90 -3.30 13.53 4.20
N HIS A 91 -2.49 13.25 3.18
CA HIS A 91 -1.13 13.76 3.08
C HIS A 91 -1.10 15.29 2.86
N LYS A 92 -2.09 15.86 2.15
CA LYS A 92 -2.23 17.30 1.97
C LYS A 92 -2.77 18.03 3.22
N THR A 93 -3.54 17.34 4.05
CA THR A 93 -4.25 17.96 5.19
C THR A 93 -3.56 17.73 6.54
N GLU A 94 -2.78 16.66 6.69
CA GLU A 94 -2.12 16.30 7.95
C GLU A 94 -0.59 16.41 7.85
N LYS A 95 0.06 17.01 8.85
CA LYS A 95 1.53 17.01 8.98
C LYS A 95 2.00 15.75 9.73
N LYS A 96 1.94 14.59 9.07
CA LYS A 96 2.38 13.29 9.62
C LYS A 96 3.50 12.66 8.81
N ARG A 97 4.16 11.63 9.37
CA ARG A 97 5.10 10.81 8.60
C ARG A 97 4.33 10.11 7.47
N SER A 98 4.98 9.92 6.32
CA SER A 98 4.35 9.27 5.16
C SER A 98 3.74 7.91 5.49
N VAL A 99 4.40 7.10 6.34
CA VAL A 99 3.88 5.80 6.77
C VAL A 99 2.61 5.88 7.61
N GLU A 100 2.48 6.90 8.46
CA GLU A 100 1.30 7.10 9.29
C GLU A 100 0.09 7.50 8.43
N SER A 101 0.31 8.38 7.45
CA SER A 101 -0.70 8.70 6.43
C SER A 101 -1.08 7.48 5.60
N LEU A 102 -0.12 6.62 5.23
CA LEU A 102 -0.37 5.36 4.52
C LEU A 102 -1.22 4.40 5.35
N LEU A 103 -0.89 4.19 6.62
CA LEU A 103 -1.65 3.30 7.51
C LEU A 103 -3.09 3.78 7.69
N LYS A 104 -3.25 5.09 7.93
CA LYS A 104 -4.58 5.70 8.09
C LYS A 104 -5.40 5.63 6.79
N ALA A 105 -4.78 5.94 5.65
CA ALA A 105 -5.44 5.84 4.35
C ALA A 105 -5.85 4.40 4.03
N TYR A 106 -5.00 3.43 4.37
CA TYR A 106 -5.28 2.03 4.13
C TYR A 106 -6.43 1.52 5.01
N GLN A 107 -6.49 1.96 6.27
CA GLN A 107 -7.61 1.63 7.15
C GLN A 107 -8.93 2.14 6.56
N LEU A 108 -9.00 3.41 6.14
CA LEU A 108 -10.20 3.99 5.51
C LEU A 108 -10.57 3.26 4.21
N TYR A 109 -9.57 2.84 3.42
CA TYR A 109 -9.81 2.03 2.22
C TYR A 109 -10.46 0.68 2.56
N ILE A 110 -10.00 -0.01 3.61
CA ILE A 110 -10.60 -1.29 4.04
C ILE A 110 -12.02 -1.08 4.55
N GLU A 111 -12.27 -0.01 5.29
CA GLU A 111 -13.62 0.36 5.76
C GLU A 111 -14.59 0.62 4.59
N GLN A 112 -14.10 1.26 3.52
CA GLN A 112 -14.90 1.56 2.32
C GLN A 112 -15.08 0.34 1.39
N CYS A 113 -14.17 -0.63 1.45
CA CYS A 113 -14.15 -1.84 0.63
C CYS A 113 -14.05 -3.09 1.51
N PRO A 114 -15.09 -3.40 2.31
CA PRO A 114 -15.07 -4.55 3.19
C PRO A 114 -15.00 -5.84 2.36
N CYS A 115 -14.15 -6.76 2.78
CA CYS A 115 -14.07 -8.11 2.23
C CYS A 115 -14.80 -9.10 3.14
N ALA A 116 -15.25 -10.22 2.57
CA ALA A 116 -15.74 -11.34 3.37
C ALA A 116 -14.65 -11.83 4.32
N ALA A 117 -15.03 -12.43 5.45
CA ALA A 117 -14.12 -12.74 6.56
C ALA A 117 -12.90 -13.62 6.20
N GLU A 118 -12.94 -14.33 5.09
CA GLU A 118 -11.88 -15.24 4.62
C GLU A 118 -11.17 -14.73 3.35
N GLU A 119 -11.65 -13.62 2.76
CA GLU A 119 -11.09 -13.07 1.54
C GLU A 119 -10.06 -11.98 1.85
N LYS A 120 -9.00 -11.95 1.05
CA LYS A 120 -8.00 -10.89 1.12
C LYS A 120 -8.51 -9.66 0.37
N PRO A 121 -8.18 -8.43 0.85
CA PRO A 121 -8.49 -7.22 0.09
C PRO A 121 -7.78 -7.24 -1.26
N VAL A 122 -8.48 -6.77 -2.29
CA VAL A 122 -7.94 -6.65 -3.66
C VAL A 122 -6.61 -5.90 -3.64
N LEU A 123 -6.57 -4.76 -2.94
CA LEU A 123 -5.35 -4.04 -2.64
C LEU A 123 -4.87 -4.37 -1.23
N GLU A 124 -3.83 -5.20 -1.12
CA GLU A 124 -3.11 -5.45 0.13
C GLU A 124 -2.19 -4.26 0.50
N ILE A 125 -1.89 -4.08 1.79
CA ILE A 125 -1.06 -2.98 2.31
C ILE A 125 0.30 -2.86 1.61
N THR A 126 0.92 -3.99 1.28
CA THR A 126 2.22 -4.01 0.60
C THR A 126 2.11 -3.42 -0.82
N ARG A 127 1.01 -3.67 -1.52
CA ARG A 127 0.76 -3.08 -2.85
C ARG A 127 0.38 -1.61 -2.73
N ALA A 128 -0.38 -1.24 -1.71
CA ALA A 128 -0.68 0.16 -1.40
C ALA A 128 0.60 0.98 -1.15
N TRP A 129 1.54 0.42 -0.37
CA TRP A 129 2.88 0.99 -0.19
C TRP A 129 3.67 1.09 -1.50
N THR A 130 3.67 0.03 -2.30
CA THR A 130 4.37 0.00 -3.60
C THR A 130 3.80 1.05 -4.57
N LEU A 131 2.49 1.25 -4.56
CA LEU A 131 1.82 2.28 -5.35
C LEU A 131 2.39 3.66 -5.06
N LEU A 132 2.55 4.02 -3.78
CA LEU A 132 3.13 5.31 -3.41
C LEU A 132 4.53 5.47 -3.96
N ARG A 133 5.38 4.44 -3.84
CA ARG A 133 6.75 4.45 -4.39
C ARG A 133 6.76 4.62 -5.91
N PHE A 134 5.85 3.96 -6.63
CA PHE A 134 5.75 4.11 -8.08
C PHE A 134 5.25 5.49 -8.50
N VAL A 135 4.41 6.15 -7.71
CA VAL A 135 4.03 7.54 -7.95
C VAL A 135 5.19 8.48 -7.62
N ASP A 136 5.88 8.26 -6.49
CA ASP A 136 7.02 9.06 -6.05
C ASP A 136 8.16 9.06 -7.10
N CYS A 137 8.39 7.93 -7.79
CA CYS A 137 9.40 7.83 -8.84
C CYS A 137 8.89 8.11 -10.27
N GLY A 138 7.63 8.55 -10.43
CA GLY A 138 7.05 8.94 -11.72
C GLY A 138 6.71 7.78 -12.67
N MET A 139 6.70 6.53 -12.19
CA MET A 139 6.24 5.39 -12.99
C MET A 139 4.71 5.35 -13.12
N LEU A 140 4.01 5.86 -12.11
CA LEU A 140 2.57 6.02 -12.07
C LEU A 140 2.20 7.48 -11.83
N GLU A 141 1.05 7.86 -12.35
CA GLU A 141 0.49 9.21 -12.20
C GLU A 141 -1.02 9.14 -11.95
N VAL A 142 -1.62 10.29 -11.63
CA VAL A 142 -3.06 10.43 -11.48
C VAL A 142 -3.62 11.17 -12.68
N VAL A 143 -4.64 10.58 -13.32
CA VAL A 143 -5.33 11.15 -14.47
C VAL A 143 -6.83 11.23 -14.20
N SER A 144 -7.46 12.32 -14.63
CA SER A 144 -8.92 12.49 -14.52
C SER A 144 -9.65 11.78 -15.67
N CYS A 145 -10.70 11.05 -15.35
CA CYS A 145 -11.59 10.42 -16.32
C CYS A 145 -12.39 11.46 -17.10
N SER A 146 -12.40 11.37 -18.44
CA SER A 146 -13.18 12.26 -19.32
C SER A 146 -14.69 12.06 -19.19
N GLY A 147 -15.14 10.91 -18.68
CA GLY A 147 -16.56 10.59 -18.47
C GLY A 147 -17.10 11.09 -17.12
N CYS A 148 -16.52 10.62 -16.02
CA CYS A 148 -17.02 10.93 -14.66
C CYS A 148 -16.22 12.00 -13.91
N GLY A 149 -15.09 12.48 -14.45
CA GLY A 149 -14.20 13.42 -13.75
C GLY A 149 -13.40 12.82 -12.59
N GLY A 150 -13.64 11.56 -12.21
CA GLY A 150 -12.92 10.88 -11.14
C GLY A 150 -11.42 10.75 -11.42
N SER A 151 -10.60 10.74 -10.36
CA SER A 151 -9.14 10.65 -10.45
C SER A 151 -8.67 9.20 -10.31
N PHE A 152 -7.94 8.70 -11.31
CA PHE A 152 -7.49 7.31 -11.37
C PHE A 152 -5.98 7.19 -11.57
N ILE A 153 -5.40 6.10 -11.05
CA ILE A 153 -4.01 5.73 -11.29
C ILE A 153 -3.84 5.35 -12.76
N SER A 154 -2.79 5.86 -13.40
CA SER A 154 -2.44 5.55 -14.77
C SER A 154 -0.92 5.54 -14.98
N THR A 155 -0.49 5.20 -16.19
CA THR A 155 0.90 5.36 -16.65
C THR A 155 0.98 6.51 -17.65
N SER A 156 2.16 7.12 -17.80
CA SER A 156 2.47 8.28 -18.68
C SER A 156 2.13 8.11 -20.18
N ARG A 157 1.48 7.02 -20.59
CA ARG A 157 1.08 6.74 -21.98
C ARG A 157 -0.12 7.56 -22.46
N TYR A 158 -0.83 8.26 -21.57
CA TYR A 158 -2.07 8.97 -21.91
C TYR A 158 -1.92 10.46 -22.15
N THR A 159 -0.69 10.98 -22.31
CA THR A 159 -0.43 12.43 -22.49
C THR A 159 -1.16 13.08 -23.68
N ASN A 160 -1.71 12.29 -24.62
CA ASN A 160 -2.46 12.78 -25.79
C ASN A 160 -3.84 12.14 -26.02
N ALA A 161 -4.37 11.31 -25.10
CA ALA A 161 -5.64 10.60 -25.29
C ALA A 161 -6.60 10.83 -24.13
N LEU A 162 -7.91 10.95 -24.43
CA LEU A 162 -8.96 11.05 -23.41
C LEU A 162 -9.01 9.74 -22.60
N PHE A 163 -8.52 9.78 -21.36
CA PHE A 163 -8.59 8.64 -20.45
C PHE A 163 -10.03 8.40 -19.99
N THR A 164 -10.53 7.17 -20.18
CA THR A 164 -11.84 6.73 -19.67
C THR A 164 -11.64 5.60 -18.67
N CYS A 165 -12.18 5.77 -17.45
CA CYS A 165 -11.99 4.78 -16.39
C CYS A 165 -12.84 3.52 -16.59
N SER A 166 -12.45 2.44 -15.91
CA SER A 166 -13.15 1.16 -15.99
C SER A 166 -14.56 1.14 -15.37
N LEU A 167 -14.95 2.17 -14.62
CA LEU A 167 -16.34 2.30 -14.16
C LEU A 167 -17.24 2.91 -15.26
N CYS A 168 -16.71 3.87 -16.02
CA CYS A 168 -17.41 4.46 -17.17
C CYS A 168 -17.46 3.52 -18.36
N HIS A 169 -16.43 2.70 -18.57
CA HIS A 169 -16.38 1.69 -19.61
C HIS A 169 -15.91 0.33 -19.04
N PRO A 170 -16.80 -0.43 -18.39
CA PRO A 170 -16.45 -1.72 -17.79
C PRO A 170 -16.00 -2.74 -18.84
N PRO A 171 -14.92 -3.50 -18.60
CA PRO A 171 -14.52 -4.57 -19.51
C PRO A 171 -15.51 -5.73 -19.45
N SER A 172 -15.63 -6.51 -20.53
CA SER A 172 -16.56 -7.66 -20.60
C SER A 172 -16.37 -8.70 -19.49
N ARG A 173 -15.18 -8.74 -18.87
CA ARG A 173 -14.85 -9.63 -17.75
C ARG A 173 -15.49 -9.22 -16.42
N ALA A 174 -15.88 -7.95 -16.26
CA ALA A 174 -16.51 -7.46 -15.03
C ALA A 174 -17.84 -8.19 -14.74
N CYS A 175 -18.57 -8.60 -15.78
CA CYS A 175 -19.86 -9.28 -15.63
C CYS A 175 -19.75 -10.77 -15.23
N LYS A 176 -18.56 -11.38 -15.21
CA LYS A 176 -18.41 -12.84 -14.99
C LYS A 176 -18.39 -13.28 -13.52
N LYS A 177 -18.31 -12.38 -12.54
CA LYS A 177 -18.25 -12.78 -11.12
C LYS A 177 -19.57 -13.29 -10.54
N ASN A 178 -20.69 -13.20 -11.26
CA ASN A 178 -22.02 -13.63 -10.80
C ASN A 178 -22.47 -15.01 -11.31
N SER A 179 -21.66 -15.75 -12.07
CA SER A 179 -22.07 -17.05 -12.66
C SER A 179 -21.55 -18.29 -11.92
N ALA A 180 -21.22 -18.18 -10.63
CA ALA A 180 -20.77 -19.30 -9.80
C ALA A 180 -21.54 -19.38 -8.48
N THR A 181 -22.87 -19.30 -8.53
CA THR A 181 -23.75 -19.80 -7.46
C THR A 181 -25.08 -20.23 -8.07
N THR A 182 -25.06 -21.35 -8.80
CA THR A 182 -26.26 -22.17 -9.00
C THR A 182 -25.79 -23.61 -9.24
N GLN A 183 -25.63 -24.36 -8.16
CA GLN A 183 -25.98 -25.78 -8.00
C GLN A 183 -25.62 -26.23 -6.59
#